data_AF-A0A9X7J4J7-F1
#
_entry.id   AF-A0A9X7J4J7-F1
#
_cell.length_a   1.000
_cell.length_b   1.000
_cell.length_c   1.000
_cell.angle_alpha   90.00
_cell.angle_beta   90.00
_cell.angle_gamma   90.00
#
_symmetry.space_group_name_H-M   'P 1'
#
loop_
_entity.id
_entity.type
_entity.pdbx_description
1 polymer ?
#
loop_
_entity_poly.entity_id
_entity_poly.type
_entity_poly.pdbx_seq_one_letter_code
_entity_poly.pdbx_strand_id
1 'polypeptide(L)' 'MPQYEVKAPSGRKLVVEARDSSQAKRLACKKWGIKPSDYWCGVTSLKARKVDKTKEERRNGRGQGAGV' A
#
# COMPACT_ATOMS: atom_id res chain seq x y z
N MET A 1 0.92 -9.70 -13.14
CA MET A 1 1.90 -8.75 -12.58
C MET A 1 1.90 -8.87 -11.06
N PRO A 2 3.02 -8.58 -10.37
CA PRO A 2 3.04 -8.58 -8.91
C PRO A 2 2.20 -7.43 -8.33
N GLN A 3 1.54 -7.68 -7.21
CA GLN A 3 0.79 -6.67 -6.45
C GLN A 3 1.62 -6.18 -5.28
N TYR A 4 1.50 -4.87 -5.00
CA TYR A 4 2.17 -4.21 -3.90
C TYR A 4 1.16 -3.41 -3.08
N GLU A 5 1.12 -3.65 -1.77
CA GLU A 5 0.42 -2.82 -0.82
C GLU A 5 1.34 -1.67 -0.42
N VAL A 6 0.89 -0.45 -0.69
CA VAL A 6 1.56 0.78 -0.30
C VAL A 6 0.81 1.38 0.89
N LYS A 7 1.50 1.51 2.02
CA LYS A 7 0.99 2.14 3.23
C LYS A 7 1.61 3.53 3.39
N ALA A 8 0.74 4.53 3.54
CA ALA A 8 1.09 5.89 3.88
C ALA A 8 1.24 6.07 5.40
N PRO A 9 2.05 7.03 5.85
CA PRO A 9 2.16 7.37 7.27
C PRO A 9 0.84 7.84 7.88
N SER A 10 -0.07 8.40 7.08
CA SER A 10 -1.44 8.76 7.48
C SER A 10 -2.37 7.58 7.75
N GLY A 11 -1.89 6.34 7.63
CA GLY A 11 -2.68 5.12 7.82
C GLY A 11 -3.43 4.66 6.57
N ARG A 12 -3.47 5.46 5.50
CA ARG A 12 -4.03 5.06 4.20
C ARG A 12 -3.23 3.91 3.60
N LYS A 13 -3.92 2.94 3.01
CA LYS A 13 -3.33 1.82 2.29
C LYS A 13 -3.88 1.79 0.87
N LEU A 14 -3.04 1.42 -0.08
CA LEU A 14 -3.42 1.27 -1.48
C LEU A 14 -2.71 0.06 -2.07
N VAL A 15 -3.47 -0.85 -2.66
CA VAL A 15 -2.90 -1.96 -3.43
C VAL A 15 -2.79 -1.53 -4.88
N VAL A 16 -1.60 -1.66 -5.45
CA VAL A 16 -1.33 -1.35 -6.85
C VAL A 16 -0.58 -2.48 -7.51
N GLU A 17 -0.90 -2.72 -8.77
CA GLU A 17 -0.11 -3.60 -9.63
C GLU A 17 1.09 -2.83 -10.16
N ALA A 18 2.27 -3.36 -9.89
CA ALA A 18 3.52 -2.72 -10.26
C ALA A 18 4.58 -3.79 -10.48
N ARG A 19 5.56 -3.50 -11.32
CA ARG A 19 6.69 -4.40 -11.54
C ARG A 19 7.65 -4.42 -10.33
N ASP A 20 7.80 -3.27 -9.65
CA ASP A 20 8.72 -3.07 -8.52
C ASP A 20 8.08 -2.22 -7.42
N SER A 21 8.65 -2.28 -6.21
CA SER A 21 8.25 -1.46 -5.06
C SER A 21 8.36 0.05 -5.34
N SER A 22 9.37 0.50 -6.08
CA SER A 22 9.53 1.91 -6.47
C SER A 22 8.41 2.38 -7.41
N GLN A 23 8.00 1.55 -8.37
CA GLN A 23 6.90 1.87 -9.27
C GLN A 23 5.56 1.89 -8.50
N ALA A 24 5.36 0.95 -7.58
CA ALA A 24 4.18 0.91 -6.71
C ALA A 24 3.99 2.22 -5.94
N LYS A 25 5.06 2.72 -5.30
CA LYS A 25 5.02 3.98 -4.55
C LYS A 25 4.68 5.17 -5.43
N ARG A 26 5.25 5.26 -6.64
CA ARG A 26 4.95 6.34 -7.60
C ARG A 26 3.49 6.30 -8.06
N LEU A 27 2.96 5.12 -8.35
CA LEU A 27 1.55 4.93 -8.70
C LEU A 27 0.64 5.33 -7.54
N ALA A 28 1.01 4.97 -6.31
CA ALA A 28 0.27 5.38 -5.11
C ALA A 28 0.28 6.90 -4.91
N CYS A 29 1.44 7.56 -5.04
CA CYS A 29 1.52 9.03 -5.02
C CYS A 29 0.60 9.66 -6.07
N LYS A 30 0.62 9.16 -7.32
CA LYS A 30 -0.22 9.66 -8.41
C LYS A 30 -1.72 9.49 -8.11
N LYS A 31 -2.11 8.33 -7.57
CA LYS A 31 -3.50 8.03 -7.15
C LYS A 31 -3.98 8.92 -6.00
N TRP A 32 -3.08 9.29 -5.10
CA TRP A 32 -3.39 10.20 -3.98
C TRP A 32 -3.25 11.68 -4.32
N GLY A 33 -2.82 12.03 -5.54
CA GLY A 33 -2.59 13.43 -5.93
C GLY A 33 -1.36 14.06 -5.26
N ILE A 34 -0.46 13.24 -4.73
CA ILE A 34 0.72 13.67 -3.98
C ILE A 34 1.93 13.70 -4.92
N LYS A 35 2.78 14.72 -4.78
CA LYS A 35 4.05 14.77 -5.51
C LYS A 35 5.02 13.69 -4.98
N PRO A 36 5.63 12.88 -5.85
CA PRO A 36 6.60 11.86 -5.43
C PRO A 36 7.81 12.40 -4.66
N SER A 37 8.16 13.67 -4.92
CA SER A 37 9.29 14.39 -4.29
C SER A 37 8.93 15.05 -2.96
N ASP A 38 7.70 14.89 -2.48
CA ASP A 38 7.28 15.47 -1.20
C ASP A 38 8.00 14.79 -0.02
N TYR A 39 8.63 15.54 0.86
CA TYR A 39 9.44 14.95 1.95
C TYR A 39 8.58 14.24 2.99
N TRP A 40 7.36 14.73 3.26
CA TRP A 40 6.49 14.19 4.29
C TRP A 40 5.56 13.09 3.75
N CYS A 41 5.07 13.28 2.51
CA CYS A 41 4.08 12.40 1.89
C CYS A 41 4.57 11.67 0.62
N GLY A 42 5.83 11.86 0.21
CA GLY A 42 6.39 11.28 -1.01
C GLY A 42 6.94 9.86 -0.84
N VAL A 43 7.63 9.40 -1.88
CA VAL A 43 8.03 7.98 -2.08
C VAL A 43 8.87 7.42 -0.94
N THR A 44 9.65 8.26 -0.26
CA THR A 44 10.49 7.89 0.89
C THR A 44 9.66 7.55 2.12
N SER A 45 8.59 8.29 2.37
CA SER A 45 7.68 8.09 3.51
C SER A 45 6.71 6.93 3.33
N LEU A 46 6.51 6.48 2.09
CA LEU A 46 5.64 5.34 1.78
C LEU A 46 6.34 4.00 2.01
N LYS A 47 5.64 3.07 2.67
CA LYS A 47 6.08 1.67 2.79
C LYS A 47 5.36 0.82 1.74
N ALA A 48 6.12 0.25 0.81
CA ALA A 48 5.59 -0.70 -0.17
C ALA A 48 5.97 -2.12 0.23
N ARG A 49 4.98 -3.02 0.23
CA ARG A 49 5.17 -4.42 0.55
C ARG A 49 4.56 -5.26 -0.55
N LYS A 50 5.31 -6.23 -1.08
CA LYS A 50 4.80 -7.17 -2.08
C LYS A 50 3.71 -8.02 -1.42
N VAL A 51 2.52 -7.99 -2.00
CA VAL A 51 1.40 -8.81 -1.56
C VAL A 51 1.44 -10.06 -2.40
N ASP A 52 1.84 -11.15 -1.75
CA ASP A 52 1.59 -12.46 -2.30
C ASP A 52 0.13 -12.79 -2.03
N LYS A 53 -0.68 -12.98 -3.07
CA LYS A 53 -2.14 -13.22 -2.94
C LYS A 53 -2.46 -14.33 -1.92
N THR A 54 -1.54 -15.29 -1.75
CA THR A 54 -1.60 -16.38 -0.77
C THR A 54 -1.63 -15.92 0.70
N LYS A 55 -1.07 -14.75 1.05
CA LYS A 55 -0.93 -14.30 2.45
C LYS A 55 -1.96 -13.25 2.90
N GLU A 56 -2.48 -12.42 2.00
CA GLU A 56 -3.42 -11.34 2.36
C GLU A 56 -4.75 -11.91 2.86
N GLU A 57 -5.22 -13.00 2.25
CA GLU A 57 -6.46 -13.69 2.61
C GLU A 57 -6.44 -14.21 4.05
N ARG A 58 -5.28 -14.69 4.53
CA ARG A 58 -5.13 -15.11 5.93
C ARG A 58 -5.15 -13.96 6.94
N ARG A 59 -4.86 -12.73 6.51
CA ARG A 59 -4.81 -11.57 7.41
C ARG A 59 -6.15 -10.84 7.50
N ASN A 60 -6.94 -10.86 6.43
CA ASN A 60 -8.24 -10.17 6.40
C ASN A 60 -9.41 -10.99 6.98
N GLY A 61 -9.18 -12.25 7.38
CA GLY A 61 -10.16 -13.10 8.05
C GLY A 61 -10.32 -12.91 9.57
N ARG A 62 -9.71 -11.88 10.18
CA ARG A 62 -9.86 -11.57 11.61
C ARG A 62 -10.24 -10.11 11.81
N GLY A 63 -11.53 -9.82 11.70
CA GLY A 63 -12.02 -8.46 11.91
C GLY A 63 -13.52 -8.25 11.78
N GLN A 64 -14.35 -9.28 11.98
CA GLN A 64 -15.77 -9.09 12.33
C GLN A 64 -16.09 -10.05 13.46
N GLY A 65 -16.25 -9.47 14.64
CA GLY A 65 -16.50 -10.13 15.91
C GLY A 65 -16.74 -9.05 16.96
N ALA A 66 -17.74 -8.20 16.70
CA ALA A 66 -18.32 -7.40 17.77
C ALA A 66 -19.04 -8.39 18.68
N GLY A 67 -18.55 -8.50 19.91
CA GLY A 67 -19.13 -9.31 20.96
C GLY A 67 -20.55 -8.86 21.29
N VAL A 68 -21.31 -9.86 21.71
CA VAL A 68 -22.58 -9.86 22.44
C VAL A 68 -22.79 -8.70 23.41
#